data_AF-A0A917AMS5-F1
#
_entry.id   AF-A0A917AMS5-F1
#
_cell.length_a   1.000
_cell.length_b   1.000
_cell.length_c   1.000
_cell.angle_alpha   90.00
_cell.angle_beta   90.00
_cell.angle_gamma   90.00
#
_symmetry.space_group_name_H-M   'P 1'
#
loop_
_entity.id
_entity.type
_entity.pdbx_description
1 polymer ?
#
loop_
_entity_poly.entity_id
_entity_poly.type
_entity_poly.pdbx_seq_one_letter_code
_entity_poly.pdbx_strand_id
1 'polypeptide(L)'
;MEAFAAAGLSRLIDSSPSLVVTVADHISFAIRRIRDGIQVTYPLEAEVAHLYPKELEQARHVLTALNRAAEVELPDGEVVAIAMHIVNAGFTSGDLSYTYTMTGLLHQLLEVVGDTYGCTLETSSISVARFITHLRYLFVRIASGKQLEDNASAVATAIMDGDPQAYRCAERVATLLELRLDTTISSDEVAYLALHIARVTSDPRT
;
A
#
# COMPACT_ATOMS: atom_id res chain seq x y z
N MET A 1 13.60 -2.75 -18.77
CA MET A 1 12.81 -3.68 -19.62
C MET A 1 13.28 -5.12 -19.45
N GLU A 2 14.56 -5.44 -19.73
CA GLU A 2 15.09 -6.81 -19.61
C GLU A 2 14.93 -7.44 -18.21
N ALA A 3 15.18 -6.67 -17.14
CA ALA A 3 15.00 -7.13 -15.76
C ALA A 3 13.59 -7.65 -15.46
N PHE A 4 12.56 -6.97 -15.99
CA PHE A 4 11.17 -7.35 -15.80
C PHE A 4 10.76 -8.54 -16.68
N ALA A 5 11.27 -8.61 -17.91
CA ALA A 5 11.04 -9.75 -18.80
C ALA A 5 11.61 -11.05 -18.19
N ALA A 6 12.81 -10.99 -17.61
CA ALA A 6 13.44 -12.10 -16.90
C ALA A 6 12.64 -12.55 -15.66
N ALA A 7 11.88 -11.63 -15.04
CA ALA A 7 10.97 -11.92 -13.92
C ALA A 7 9.57 -12.42 -14.36
N GLY A 8 9.35 -12.66 -15.66
CA GLY A 8 8.07 -13.12 -16.19
C GLY A 8 6.96 -12.05 -16.16
N LEU A 9 7.34 -10.77 -16.12
CA LEU A 9 6.40 -9.64 -16.02
C LEU A 9 6.01 -9.03 -17.38
N SER A 10 6.38 -9.63 -18.50
CA SER A 10 6.16 -9.05 -19.84
C SER A 10 4.69 -8.68 -20.09
N ARG A 11 3.75 -9.57 -19.78
CA ARG A 11 2.30 -9.28 -19.91
C ARG A 11 1.82 -8.15 -18.99
N LEU A 12 2.45 -7.99 -17.83
CA LEU A 12 2.08 -6.95 -16.88
C LEU A 12 2.60 -5.58 -17.34
N ILE A 13 3.79 -5.53 -17.94
CA ILE A 13 4.33 -4.32 -18.56
C ILE A 13 3.46 -3.89 -19.74
N ASP A 14 3.03 -4.85 -20.58
CA ASP A 14 2.18 -4.55 -21.74
C ASP A 14 0.83 -3.95 -21.32
N SER A 15 0.27 -4.42 -20.19
CA SER A 15 -1.01 -3.95 -19.67
C SER A 15 -0.89 -2.78 -18.68
N SER A 16 0.30 -2.50 -18.14
CA SER A 16 0.58 -1.38 -17.25
C SER A 16 1.98 -0.79 -17.53
N PRO A 17 2.11 0.04 -18.59
CA PRO A 17 3.40 0.61 -19.00
C PRO A 17 4.04 1.51 -17.93
N SER A 18 3.23 2.08 -17.03
CA SER A 18 3.68 2.92 -15.92
C SER A 18 4.49 2.17 -14.86
N LEU A 19 4.39 0.83 -14.80
CA LEU A 19 5.20 0.00 -13.90
C LEU A 19 6.69 0.25 -14.09
N VAL A 20 7.15 0.28 -15.34
CA VAL A 20 8.58 0.46 -15.64
C VAL A 20 9.06 1.84 -15.18
N VAL A 21 8.24 2.87 -15.40
CA VAL A 21 8.55 4.25 -15.02
C VAL A 21 8.62 4.40 -13.50
N THR A 22 7.61 3.91 -12.78
CA THR A 22 7.53 4.05 -11.32
C THR A 22 8.64 3.28 -10.60
N VAL A 23 9.00 2.09 -11.07
CA VAL A 23 10.14 1.36 -10.50
C VAL A 23 11.46 2.05 -10.84
N ALA A 24 11.64 2.57 -12.06
CA ALA A 24 12.86 3.28 -12.43
C ALA A 24 13.09 4.53 -11.56
N ASP A 25 12.02 5.29 -11.29
CA ASP A 25 12.06 6.45 -10.39
C ASP A 25 12.41 6.04 -8.95
N HIS A 26 11.74 5.02 -8.42
CA HIS A 26 12.02 4.47 -7.09
C HIS A 26 13.48 4.03 -6.94
N ILE A 27 14.02 3.30 -7.93
CA ILE A 27 15.42 2.85 -7.92
C ILE A 27 16.40 4.03 -8.00
N SER A 28 16.10 5.03 -8.83
CA SER A 28 16.93 6.25 -8.92
C SER A 28 17.01 6.96 -7.56
N PHE A 29 15.89 7.02 -6.84
CA PHE A 29 15.84 7.57 -5.50
C PHE A 29 16.54 6.67 -4.46
N ALA A 30 16.41 5.34 -4.56
CA ALA A 30 17.11 4.39 -3.70
C ALA A 30 18.64 4.52 -3.82
N ILE A 31 19.17 4.65 -5.04
CA ILE A 31 20.60 4.88 -5.28
C ILE A 31 21.07 6.19 -4.64
N ARG A 32 20.27 7.25 -4.76
CA ARG A 32 20.58 8.54 -4.12
C ARG A 32 20.65 8.41 -2.60
N ARG A 33 19.67 7.72 -1.98
CA ARG A 33 19.67 7.47 -0.52
C ARG A 33 20.93 6.73 -0.07
N ILE A 34 21.36 5.72 -0.83
CA ILE A 34 22.59 4.97 -0.51
C ILE A 34 23.81 5.88 -0.55
N ARG A 35 23.92 6.74 -1.58
CA ARG A 35 25.03 7.72 -1.70
C ARG A 35 25.02 8.74 -0.56
N ASP A 36 23.84 9.09 -0.07
CA ASP A 36 23.65 10.01 1.06
C ASP A 36 23.77 9.30 2.44
N GLY A 37 24.04 7.99 2.47
CA GLY A 37 24.18 7.22 3.72
C GLY A 37 22.88 6.97 4.47
N ILE A 38 21.73 7.09 3.81
CA ILE A 38 20.40 6.96 4.41
C ILE A 38 19.95 5.50 4.33
N GLN A 39 19.79 4.86 5.49
CA GLN A 39 19.21 3.52 5.58
C GLN A 39 17.68 3.58 5.61
N VAL A 40 17.04 2.68 4.84
CA VAL A 40 15.59 2.53 4.81
C VAL A 40 15.23 1.15 5.34
N THR A 41 14.35 1.13 6.33
CA THR A 41 13.70 -0.09 6.80
C THR A 41 12.33 -0.18 6.17
N TYR A 42 11.95 -1.38 5.74
CA TYR A 42 10.62 -1.66 5.18
C TYR A 42 9.78 -2.35 6.25
N PRO A 43 9.01 -1.60 7.06
CA PRO A 43 8.32 -2.14 8.23
C PRO A 43 7.19 -3.14 7.89
N LEU A 44 6.94 -3.41 6.61
CA LEU A 44 5.90 -4.31 6.11
C LEU A 44 6.47 -5.53 5.36
N GLU A 45 7.74 -5.86 5.56
CA GLU A 45 8.41 -6.95 4.85
C GLU A 45 7.72 -8.31 5.07
N ALA A 46 7.35 -8.61 6.32
CA ALA A 46 6.70 -9.87 6.67
C ALA A 46 5.32 -10.01 6.01
N GLU A 47 4.57 -8.92 5.99
CA GLU A 47 3.22 -8.84 5.43
C GLU A 47 3.25 -8.98 3.91
N VAL A 48 4.17 -8.28 3.24
CA VAL A 48 4.32 -8.41 1.78
C VAL A 48 4.78 -9.83 1.41
N ALA A 49 5.68 -10.42 2.19
CA ALA A 49 6.12 -11.80 1.96
C ALA A 49 5.00 -12.83 2.13
N HIS A 50 4.08 -12.60 3.06
CA HIS A 50 2.95 -13.50 3.30
C HIS A 50 1.81 -13.32 2.29
N LEU A 51 1.48 -12.07 1.94
CA LEU A 51 0.32 -11.74 1.10
C LEU A 51 0.62 -11.83 -0.40
N TYR A 52 1.84 -11.51 -0.82
CA TYR A 52 2.25 -11.47 -2.23
C TYR A 52 3.54 -12.26 -2.48
N PRO A 53 3.59 -13.56 -2.11
CA PRO A 53 4.82 -14.34 -2.24
C PRO A 53 5.31 -14.41 -3.70
N LYS A 54 4.37 -14.39 -4.66
CA LYS A 54 4.68 -14.40 -6.09
C LYS A 54 5.30 -13.09 -6.55
N GLU A 55 4.69 -11.96 -6.21
CA GLU A 55 5.20 -10.65 -6.60
C GLU A 55 6.51 -10.33 -5.87
N LEU A 56 6.70 -10.85 -4.65
CA LEU A 56 7.97 -10.78 -3.93
C LEU A 56 9.07 -11.58 -4.64
N GLU A 57 8.77 -12.78 -5.14
CA GLU A 57 9.71 -13.58 -5.93
C GLU A 57 10.07 -12.86 -7.24
N GLN A 58 9.08 -12.32 -7.94
CA GLN A 58 9.29 -11.54 -9.16
C GLN A 58 10.12 -10.28 -8.87
N ALA A 59 9.85 -9.58 -7.78
CA ALA A 59 10.61 -8.44 -7.33
C ALA A 59 12.06 -8.79 -7.01
N ARG A 60 12.31 -9.96 -6.43
CA ARG A 60 13.67 -10.47 -6.16
C ARG A 60 14.42 -10.73 -7.46
N HIS A 61 13.77 -11.28 -8.47
CA HIS A 61 14.36 -11.43 -9.81
C HIS A 61 14.67 -10.07 -10.46
N VAL A 62 13.75 -9.10 -10.35
CA VAL A 62 13.97 -7.73 -10.85
C VAL A 62 15.16 -7.10 -10.13
N LEU A 63 15.21 -7.13 -8.79
CA LEU A 63 16.31 -6.58 -8.00
C LEU A 63 17.65 -7.23 -8.36
N THR A 64 17.67 -8.55 -8.50
CA THR A 64 18.87 -9.30 -8.89
C THR A 64 19.37 -8.85 -10.27
N ALA A 65 18.45 -8.65 -11.22
CA ALA A 65 18.80 -8.16 -12.55
C ALA A 65 19.27 -6.70 -12.54
N LEU A 66 18.69 -5.85 -11.70
CA LEU A 66 19.11 -4.47 -11.52
C LEU A 66 20.52 -4.40 -10.90
N ASN A 67 20.80 -5.15 -9.85
CA ASN A 67 22.13 -5.19 -9.21
C ASN A 67 23.23 -5.71 -10.13
N ARG A 68 22.91 -6.54 -11.14
CA ARG A 68 23.89 -6.93 -12.18
C ARG A 68 24.29 -5.77 -13.10
N ALA A 69 23.45 -4.76 -13.25
CA ALA A 69 23.66 -3.62 -14.14
C ALA A 69 23.95 -2.31 -13.40
N ALA A 70 23.72 -2.25 -12.09
CA ALA A 70 23.89 -1.06 -11.28
C ALA A 70 25.34 -0.91 -10.80
N GLU A 71 25.81 0.33 -10.72
CA GLU A 71 27.12 0.67 -10.13
C GLU A 71 27.14 0.56 -8.60
N VAL A 72 25.96 0.59 -7.98
CA VAL A 72 25.75 0.52 -6.53
C VAL A 72 24.79 -0.63 -6.25
N GLU A 73 25.18 -1.51 -5.33
CA GLU A 73 24.34 -2.62 -4.90
C GLU A 73 23.16 -2.10 -4.08
N LEU A 74 21.96 -2.34 -4.57
CA LEU A 74 20.72 -2.05 -3.87
C LEU A 74 20.50 -3.08 -2.76
N PRO A 75 20.06 -2.65 -1.56
CA PRO A 75 19.83 -3.55 -0.45
C PRO A 75 18.61 -4.45 -0.68
N ASP A 76 18.62 -5.64 -0.07
CA ASP A 76 17.54 -6.64 -0.17
C ASP A 76 16.16 -6.10 0.22
N GLY A 77 16.10 -5.10 1.12
CA GLY A 77 14.85 -4.46 1.51
C GLY A 77 14.09 -3.84 0.33
N GLU A 78 14.77 -3.46 -0.75
CA GLU A 78 14.15 -2.91 -1.96
C GLU A 78 13.22 -3.91 -2.67
N VAL A 79 13.37 -5.23 -2.40
CA VAL A 79 12.44 -6.26 -2.88
C VAL A 79 11.01 -5.94 -2.46
N VAL A 80 10.80 -5.44 -1.24
CA VAL A 80 9.46 -5.11 -0.74
C VAL A 80 8.84 -4.00 -1.57
N ALA A 81 9.58 -2.92 -1.83
CA ALA A 81 9.07 -1.81 -2.63
C ALA A 81 8.81 -2.19 -4.09
N ILE A 82 9.71 -2.98 -4.70
CA ILE A 82 9.54 -3.46 -6.08
C ILE A 82 8.31 -4.39 -6.17
N ALA A 83 8.13 -5.29 -5.21
CA ALA A 83 6.96 -6.16 -5.13
C ALA A 83 5.67 -5.33 -5.10
N MET A 84 5.69 -4.22 -4.37
CA MET A 84 4.56 -3.32 -4.30
C MET A 84 4.25 -2.58 -5.59
N HIS A 85 5.26 -2.17 -6.35
CA HIS A 85 5.02 -1.64 -7.69
C HIS A 85 4.38 -2.68 -8.60
N ILE A 86 4.82 -3.94 -8.54
CA ILE A 86 4.23 -5.04 -9.32
C ILE A 86 2.78 -5.28 -8.93
N VAL A 87 2.49 -5.36 -7.63
CA VAL A 87 1.12 -5.51 -7.10
C VAL A 87 0.22 -4.36 -7.58
N ASN A 88 0.70 -3.12 -7.47
CA ASN A 88 -0.04 -1.93 -7.92
C ASN A 88 -0.31 -1.94 -9.43
N ALA A 89 0.66 -2.37 -10.23
CA ALA A 89 0.47 -2.56 -11.66
C ALA A 89 -0.55 -3.67 -11.96
N GLY A 90 -0.53 -4.76 -11.18
CA GLY A 90 -1.49 -5.85 -11.24
C GLY A 90 -2.93 -5.37 -11.11
N PHE A 91 -3.18 -4.44 -10.17
CA PHE A 91 -4.49 -3.80 -10.03
C PHE A 91 -4.91 -3.01 -11.24
N THR A 92 -4.00 -2.29 -11.90
CA THR A 92 -4.36 -1.51 -13.11
C THR A 92 -4.64 -2.37 -14.35
N SER A 93 -4.23 -3.64 -14.34
CA SER A 93 -4.31 -4.55 -15.48
C SER A 93 -5.42 -5.62 -15.41
N GLY A 94 -6.18 -5.67 -14.30
CA GLY A 94 -7.35 -6.54 -14.14
C GLY A 94 -8.61 -5.97 -14.79
N ASP A 95 -9.75 -6.66 -14.63
CA ASP A 95 -11.08 -6.19 -15.09
C ASP A 95 -11.22 -4.70 -14.72
N LEU A 96 -11.34 -3.85 -15.74
CA LEU A 96 -11.45 -2.41 -15.58
C LEU A 96 -12.56 -2.08 -14.56
N SER A 97 -13.61 -2.90 -14.49
CA SER A 97 -14.69 -2.79 -13.51
C SER A 97 -14.20 -2.84 -12.05
N TYR A 98 -13.33 -3.79 -11.71
CA TYR A 98 -12.78 -3.93 -10.35
C TYR A 98 -11.85 -2.76 -10.01
N THR A 99 -11.04 -2.32 -10.97
CA THR A 99 -10.11 -1.18 -10.82
C THR A 99 -10.84 0.16 -10.66
N TYR A 100 -11.90 0.39 -11.45
CA TYR A 100 -12.77 1.56 -11.32
C TYR A 100 -13.56 1.53 -10.00
N THR A 101 -14.06 0.35 -9.59
CA THR A 101 -14.75 0.17 -8.32
C THR A 101 -13.82 0.46 -7.14
N MET A 102 -12.59 -0.06 -7.16
CA MET A 102 -11.57 0.22 -6.14
C MET A 102 -11.21 1.72 -6.08
N THR A 103 -11.03 2.36 -7.24
CA THR A 103 -10.66 3.79 -7.29
C THR A 103 -11.80 4.68 -6.81
N GLY A 104 -13.04 4.39 -7.20
CA GLY A 104 -14.22 5.09 -6.70
C GLY A 104 -14.42 4.87 -5.20
N LEU A 105 -14.17 3.65 -4.70
CA LEU A 105 -14.23 3.36 -3.28
C LEU A 105 -13.15 4.11 -2.50
N LEU A 106 -11.90 4.16 -3.00
CA LEU A 106 -10.82 4.95 -2.39
C LEU A 106 -11.20 6.42 -2.26
N HIS A 107 -11.77 7.02 -3.31
CA HIS A 107 -12.24 8.41 -3.25
C HIS A 107 -13.33 8.59 -2.18
N GLN A 108 -14.32 7.70 -2.12
CA GLN A 108 -15.35 7.75 -1.07
C GLN A 108 -14.75 7.62 0.33
N LEU A 109 -13.74 6.77 0.53
CA LEU A 109 -13.07 6.66 1.82
C LEU A 109 -12.33 7.95 2.19
N LEU A 110 -11.63 8.57 1.24
CA LEU A 110 -10.94 9.84 1.47
C LEU A 110 -11.92 10.97 1.80
N GLU A 111 -13.08 11.02 1.14
CA GLU A 111 -14.15 11.98 1.44
C GLU A 111 -14.70 11.78 2.86
N VAL A 112 -15.01 10.53 3.25
CA VAL A 112 -15.49 10.22 4.61
C VAL A 112 -14.49 10.67 5.68
N VAL A 113 -13.19 10.43 5.45
CA VAL A 113 -12.13 10.88 6.37
C VAL A 113 -12.02 12.41 6.36
N GLY A 114 -11.97 13.03 5.18
CA GLY A 114 -11.90 14.49 5.04
C GLY A 114 -13.05 15.20 5.74
N ASP A 115 -14.28 14.75 5.51
CA ASP A 115 -15.49 15.29 6.15
C ASP A 115 -15.48 15.12 7.67
N THR A 116 -14.97 13.98 8.16
CA THR A 116 -14.88 13.73 9.61
C THR A 116 -13.90 14.67 10.31
N TYR A 117 -12.90 15.18 9.61
CA TYR A 117 -11.87 16.07 10.14
C TYR A 117 -11.98 17.52 9.65
N GLY A 118 -12.95 17.82 8.78
CA GLY A 118 -13.12 19.15 8.20
C GLY A 118 -11.93 19.59 7.34
N CYS A 119 -11.27 18.65 6.65
CA CYS A 119 -10.11 18.91 5.80
C CYS A 119 -10.23 18.23 4.43
N THR A 120 -9.41 18.65 3.48
CA THR A 120 -9.31 17.98 2.17
C THR A 120 -8.05 17.14 2.13
N LEU A 121 -8.20 15.84 1.86
CA LEU A 121 -7.07 14.94 1.70
C LEU A 121 -6.51 15.02 0.28
N GLU A 122 -5.54 15.92 0.08
CA GLU A 122 -4.85 16.12 -1.19
C GLU A 122 -4.05 14.88 -1.62
N THR A 123 -4.45 14.23 -2.72
CA THR A 123 -3.80 13.00 -3.21
C THR A 123 -2.34 13.18 -3.64
N SER A 124 -1.93 14.44 -3.89
CA SER A 124 -0.54 14.82 -4.14
C SER A 124 0.35 14.80 -2.89
N SER A 125 -0.25 14.76 -1.69
CA SER A 125 0.48 14.66 -0.43
C SER A 125 1.07 13.27 -0.23
N ILE A 126 2.32 13.22 0.22
CA ILE A 126 3.00 11.97 0.59
C ILE A 126 2.22 11.22 1.68
N SER A 127 1.59 11.93 2.62
CA SER A 127 0.81 11.31 3.69
C SER A 127 -0.43 10.61 3.14
N VAL A 128 -1.14 11.28 2.22
CA VAL A 128 -2.34 10.73 1.57
C VAL A 128 -1.98 9.60 0.62
N ALA A 129 -0.90 9.73 -0.15
CA ALA A 129 -0.39 8.65 -1.00
C ALA A 129 -0.08 7.38 -0.19
N ARG A 130 0.57 7.54 0.97
CA ARG A 130 0.83 6.43 1.89
C ARG A 130 -0.47 5.83 2.42
N PHE A 131 -1.43 6.67 2.81
CA PHE A 131 -2.74 6.20 3.27
C PHE A 131 -3.47 5.39 2.19
N ILE A 132 -3.45 5.85 0.94
CA ILE A 132 -4.01 5.11 -0.20
C ILE A 132 -3.33 3.75 -0.37
N THR A 133 -2.00 3.66 -0.20
CA THR A 133 -1.30 2.37 -0.21
C THR A 133 -1.82 1.44 0.90
N HIS A 134 -2.04 1.95 2.11
CA HIS A 134 -2.61 1.17 3.22
C HIS A 134 -4.04 0.68 2.95
N LEU A 135 -4.88 1.51 2.34
CA LEU A 135 -6.21 1.11 1.90
C LEU A 135 -6.16 0.01 0.83
N ARG A 136 -5.21 0.09 -0.11
CA ARG A 136 -4.99 -0.99 -1.09
C ARG A 136 -4.60 -2.31 -0.42
N TYR A 137 -3.79 -2.28 0.63
CA TYR A 137 -3.48 -3.50 1.39
C TYR A 137 -4.70 -4.11 2.06
N LEU A 138 -5.50 -3.26 2.73
CA LEU A 138 -6.74 -3.67 3.37
C LEU A 138 -7.66 -4.39 2.37
N PHE A 139 -7.84 -3.80 1.17
CA PHE A 139 -8.69 -4.38 0.13
C PHE A 139 -8.25 -5.76 -0.33
N VAL A 140 -6.94 -6.00 -0.40
CA VAL A 140 -6.42 -7.31 -0.78
C VAL A 140 -6.66 -8.33 0.31
N ARG A 141 -6.43 -7.97 1.57
CA ARG A 141 -6.72 -8.87 2.70
C ARG A 141 -8.19 -9.26 2.73
N ILE A 142 -9.08 -8.28 2.56
CA ILE A 142 -10.53 -8.51 2.46
C ILE A 142 -10.85 -9.44 1.27
N ALA A 143 -10.39 -9.10 0.06
CA ALA A 143 -10.70 -9.86 -1.15
C ALA A 143 -10.14 -11.29 -1.14
N SER A 144 -9.03 -11.51 -0.43
CA SER A 144 -8.39 -12.83 -0.28
C SER A 144 -8.93 -13.64 0.91
N GLY A 145 -9.83 -13.06 1.71
CA GLY A 145 -10.35 -13.69 2.94
C GLY A 145 -9.30 -13.85 4.05
N LYS A 146 -8.19 -13.09 3.98
CA LYS A 146 -7.07 -13.13 4.94
C LYS A 146 -7.03 -11.84 5.76
N GLN A 147 -8.12 -11.52 6.44
CA GLN A 147 -8.19 -10.35 7.30
C GLN A 147 -7.28 -10.51 8.52
N LEU A 148 -6.94 -9.38 9.15
CA LEU A 148 -6.24 -9.39 10.44
C LEU A 148 -7.16 -10.00 11.52
N GLU A 149 -6.67 -11.01 12.25
CA GLU A 149 -7.44 -11.71 13.29
C GLU A 149 -6.62 -11.92 14.58
N ASP A 150 -5.53 -11.18 14.73
CA ASP A 150 -4.52 -11.40 15.77
C ASP A 150 -4.88 -10.67 17.09
N ASN A 151 -6.08 -10.93 17.62
CA ASN A 151 -6.59 -10.49 18.94
C ASN A 151 -6.04 -9.12 19.41
N ALA A 152 -6.03 -8.09 18.54
CA ALA A 152 -5.31 -6.84 18.79
C ALA A 152 -6.06 -5.89 19.74
N SER A 153 -6.72 -6.43 20.76
CA SER A 153 -7.43 -5.68 21.80
C SER A 153 -6.57 -4.57 22.41
N ALA A 154 -5.29 -4.82 22.68
CA ALA A 154 -4.41 -3.81 23.31
C ALA A 154 -4.08 -2.64 22.37
N VAL A 155 -3.87 -2.89 21.07
CA VAL A 155 -3.57 -1.85 20.09
C VAL A 155 -4.83 -1.06 19.75
N ALA A 156 -5.95 -1.74 19.56
CA ALA A 156 -7.25 -1.10 19.36
C ALA A 156 -7.62 -0.21 20.55
N THR A 157 -7.44 -0.70 21.79
CA THR A 157 -7.65 0.11 23.01
C THR A 157 -6.70 1.29 23.09
N ALA A 158 -5.41 1.12 22.80
CA ALA A 158 -4.46 2.23 22.82
C ALA A 158 -4.82 3.33 21.79
N ILE A 159 -5.32 2.96 20.61
CA ILE A 159 -5.79 3.93 19.60
C ILE A 159 -7.10 4.58 20.05
N MET A 160 -8.04 3.82 20.61
CA MET A 160 -9.28 4.37 21.17
C MET A 160 -9.01 5.40 22.26
N ASP A 161 -8.04 5.15 23.13
CA ASP A 161 -7.67 6.05 24.22
C ASP A 161 -6.88 7.28 23.72
N GLY A 162 -6.01 7.09 22.71
CA GLY A 162 -5.15 8.14 22.18
C GLY A 162 -5.81 9.07 21.16
N ASP A 163 -6.69 8.53 20.31
CA ASP A 163 -7.46 9.28 19.30
C ASP A 163 -8.84 8.64 19.06
N PRO A 164 -9.83 8.96 19.92
CA PRO A 164 -11.20 8.45 19.79
C PRO A 164 -11.89 8.88 18.49
N GLN A 165 -11.46 9.99 17.88
CA GLN A 165 -12.05 10.48 16.63
C GLN A 165 -11.59 9.62 15.45
N ALA A 166 -10.30 9.26 15.41
CA ALA A 166 -9.78 8.33 14.40
C ALA A 166 -10.45 6.97 14.46
N TYR A 167 -10.68 6.44 15.66
CA TYR A 167 -11.37 5.16 15.82
C TYR A 167 -12.81 5.21 15.30
N ARG A 168 -13.60 6.22 15.68
CA ARG A 168 -14.97 6.41 15.15
C ARG A 168 -14.98 6.61 13.64
N CYS A 169 -13.98 7.31 13.09
CA CYS A 169 -13.84 7.47 11.64
C CYS A 169 -13.58 6.13 10.96
N ALA A 170 -12.72 5.30 11.55
CA ALA A 170 -12.41 3.96 11.06
C ALA A 170 -13.64 3.04 11.07
N GLU A 171 -14.47 3.09 12.12
CA GLU A 171 -15.74 2.34 12.17
C GLU A 171 -16.67 2.75 11.02
N ARG A 172 -16.80 4.05 10.74
CA ARG A 172 -17.62 4.54 9.60
C ARG A 172 -17.07 4.06 8.26
N VAL A 173 -15.74 4.09 8.09
CA VAL A 173 -15.08 3.55 6.91
C VAL A 173 -15.33 2.06 6.78
N ALA A 174 -15.19 1.29 7.86
CA ALA A 174 -15.43 -0.14 7.87
C ALA A 174 -16.88 -0.47 7.47
N THR A 175 -17.88 0.19 8.06
CA THR A 175 -19.30 0.00 7.66
C THR A 175 -19.53 0.27 6.17
N LEU A 176 -18.90 1.30 5.61
CA LEU A 176 -18.97 1.58 4.18
C LEU A 176 -18.35 0.44 3.35
N LEU A 177 -17.22 -0.12 3.80
CA LEU A 177 -16.59 -1.26 3.15
C LEU A 177 -17.43 -2.51 3.22
N GLU A 178 -18.05 -2.79 4.36
CA GLU A 178 -18.95 -3.95 4.52
C GLU A 178 -20.11 -3.89 3.53
N LEU A 179 -20.73 -2.71 3.38
CA LEU A 179 -21.82 -2.49 2.43
C LEU A 179 -21.38 -2.62 0.97
N ARG A 180 -20.15 -2.20 0.65
CA ARG A 180 -19.65 -2.14 -0.74
C ARG A 180 -19.02 -3.46 -1.20
N LEU A 181 -18.46 -4.22 -0.27
CA LEU A 181 -17.71 -5.44 -0.54
C LEU A 181 -18.46 -6.72 -0.12
N ASP A 182 -19.63 -6.58 0.50
CA ASP A 182 -20.47 -7.69 0.97
C ASP A 182 -19.70 -8.68 1.87
N THR A 183 -18.94 -8.13 2.81
CA THR A 183 -18.05 -8.88 3.69
C THR A 183 -17.89 -8.14 5.02
N THR A 184 -17.80 -8.86 6.12
CA THR A 184 -17.58 -8.26 7.45
C THR A 184 -16.14 -7.80 7.60
N ILE A 185 -15.90 -6.65 8.21
CA ILE A 185 -14.55 -6.16 8.49
C ILE A 185 -14.17 -6.52 9.93
N SER A 186 -13.01 -7.14 10.13
CA SER A 186 -12.57 -7.54 11.48
C SER A 186 -12.23 -6.32 12.35
N SER A 187 -12.30 -6.48 13.68
CA SER A 187 -11.92 -5.42 14.63
C SER A 187 -10.48 -4.95 14.45
N ASP A 188 -9.59 -5.84 14.04
CA ASP A 188 -8.18 -5.53 13.85
C ASP A 188 -7.94 -4.73 12.57
N GLU A 189 -8.76 -4.94 11.53
CA GLU A 189 -8.78 -4.07 10.35
C GLU A 189 -9.35 -2.67 10.67
N VAL A 190 -10.34 -2.59 11.59
CA VAL A 190 -10.82 -1.29 12.10
C VAL A 190 -9.72 -0.57 12.87
N ALA A 191 -8.97 -1.27 13.73
CA ALA A 191 -7.84 -0.69 14.44
C ALA A 191 -6.72 -0.25 13.48
N TYR A 192 -6.42 -1.06 12.45
CA TYR A 192 -5.50 -0.72 11.38
C TYR A 192 -5.90 0.57 10.65
N LEU A 193 -7.18 0.68 10.26
CA LEU A 193 -7.74 1.88 9.67
C LEU A 193 -7.59 3.10 10.59
N ALA A 194 -7.91 2.96 11.88
CA ALA A 194 -7.85 4.03 12.86
C ALA A 194 -6.42 4.59 13.00
N LEU A 195 -5.41 3.71 13.05
CA LEU A 195 -4.00 4.10 13.09
C LEU A 195 -3.61 4.94 11.87
N HIS A 196 -4.03 4.51 10.68
CA HIS A 196 -3.67 5.17 9.44
C HIS A 196 -4.44 6.48 9.22
N ILE A 197 -5.69 6.55 9.68
CA ILE A 197 -6.48 7.78 9.71
C ILE A 197 -5.82 8.80 10.64
N ALA A 198 -5.50 8.43 11.88
CA ALA A 198 -4.83 9.32 12.83
C ALA A 198 -3.52 9.88 12.22
N ARG A 199 -2.74 9.03 11.55
CA ARG A 199 -1.48 9.45 10.92
C ARG A 199 -1.67 10.38 9.71
N VAL A 200 -2.69 10.17 8.88
CA VAL A 200 -2.92 11.05 7.70
C VAL A 200 -3.48 12.41 8.11
N THR A 201 -4.26 12.48 9.19
CA THR A 201 -4.88 13.72 9.69
C THR A 201 -4.00 14.50 10.66
N SER A 202 -2.94 13.88 11.20
CA SER A 202 -1.95 14.54 12.07
C SER A 202 -0.84 15.31 11.31
N ASP A 203 -0.73 15.15 9.98
CA ASP A 203 0.29 15.87 9.20
C ASP A 203 -0.14 17.34 9.02
N PRO A 204 0.62 18.36 9.48
CA PRO A 204 0.21 19.77 9.48
C PRO A 204 0.04 20.43 8.09
N ARG A 205 -0.08 19.65 7.02
CA ARG A 205 -0.13 20.12 5.62
C ARG A 205 -1.31 19.52 4.84
N THR A 206 -2.41 19.20 5.53
CA THR A 206 -3.75 19.11 4.93
C THR A 206 -4.39 20.49 4.83
#